data_AF-A0A2V8UV51-F1
#
_entry.id   AF-A0A2V8UV51-F1
#
_cell.length_a   1.000
_cell.length_b   1.000
_cell.length_c   1.000
_cell.angle_alpha   90.00
_cell.angle_beta   90.00
_cell.angle_gamma   90.00
#
_symmetry.space_group_name_H-M   'P 1'
#
loop_
_entity.id
_entity.type
_entity.pdbx_description
1 polymer ?
#
loop_
_entity_poly.entity_id
_entity_poly.type
_entity_poly.pdbx_seq_one_letter_code
_entity_poly.pdbx_strand_id
1 'polypeptide(L)'
;MVEAWLRPHVTARQAQAEVDVLSNALRRTKPANLANEGVFVSPGGVNPKKQRELIALAFAVILAVSMILLIACSNLASILLARAVVRRREIGVRLSLGASRSRVVSQLLTESMLLALPSGALGLLFSYWLAKSLAVLLVSGPGFEVPLDHRVILYGMVLSVATGFSFGLAPALAATKTDLAQALHAEGLSGTTRSRSQRIWSPRNVLVIVPLAVSMMLLMGAGLMVRTVQRMYLSGPAFDTSRLIGMSFRLSLQGYDEARTREFQENLRERIGRMPGVSSVAFASTMPLSHGIGWFPLMIQGSAITTGNSSPHTDYNVVSASFFGTIGVPVVRGRVFTTADCEGSPPVAMVNQVLARRYWPNEEPIGKRI
;
A
#
# COMPACT_ATOMS: atom_id res chain seq x y z
N MET A 1 -13.89 -14.52 -14.20
CA MET A 1 -12.86 -15.25 -13.44
C MET A 1 -13.56 -16.38 -12.72
N VAL A 2 -13.13 -17.63 -12.92
CA VAL A 2 -13.70 -18.81 -12.26
C VAL A 2 -12.59 -19.41 -11.41
N GLU A 3 -12.82 -19.54 -10.11
CA GLU A 3 -11.87 -20.15 -9.18
C GLU A 3 -12.29 -21.59 -8.88
N ALA A 4 -11.39 -22.54 -9.09
CA ALA A 4 -11.65 -23.95 -8.88
C ALA A 4 -10.38 -24.69 -8.43
N TRP A 5 -10.56 -25.75 -7.65
CA TRP A 5 -9.47 -26.62 -7.22
C TRP A 5 -9.15 -27.65 -8.30
N LEU A 6 -7.87 -27.81 -8.62
CA LEU A 6 -7.39 -28.92 -9.45
C LEU A 6 -7.37 -30.22 -8.64
N ARG A 7 -7.64 -31.36 -9.30
CA ARG A 7 -7.45 -32.67 -8.69
C ARG A 7 -5.97 -32.89 -8.35
N PRO A 8 -5.63 -33.69 -7.33
CA PRO A 8 -4.25 -33.82 -6.80
C PRO A 8 -3.17 -34.23 -7.81
N HIS A 9 -3.56 -34.82 -8.94
CA HIS A 9 -2.64 -35.36 -9.97
C HIS A 9 -2.70 -34.61 -11.30
N VAL A 10 -3.42 -33.49 -11.37
CA VAL A 10 -3.58 -32.71 -12.61
C VAL A 10 -2.64 -31.52 -12.58
N THR A 11 -1.73 -31.44 -13.54
CA THR A 11 -0.82 -30.30 -13.68
C THR A 11 -1.51 -29.12 -14.36
N ALA A 12 -1.06 -27.90 -14.09
CA ALA A 12 -1.60 -26.69 -14.74
C ALA A 12 -1.50 -26.74 -16.28
N ARG A 13 -0.47 -27.40 -16.83
CA ARG A 13 -0.35 -27.62 -18.29
C ARG A 13 -1.42 -28.56 -18.83
N GLN A 14 -1.74 -29.65 -18.11
CA GLN A 14 -2.82 -30.56 -18.52
C GLN A 14 -4.18 -29.86 -18.45
N ALA A 15 -4.43 -29.09 -17.38
CA ALA A 15 -5.64 -28.30 -17.26
C ALA A 15 -5.75 -27.23 -18.36
N GLN A 16 -4.65 -26.55 -18.70
CA GLN A 16 -4.61 -25.62 -19.84
C GLN A 16 -4.93 -26.34 -21.15
N ALA A 17 -4.33 -27.50 -21.41
CA ALA A 17 -4.58 -28.26 -22.64
C ALA A 17 -6.05 -28.70 -22.78
N GLU A 18 -6.70 -29.13 -21.69
CA GLU A 18 -8.13 -29.47 -21.70
C GLU A 18 -9.01 -28.23 -21.93
N VAL A 19 -8.67 -27.11 -21.29
CA VAL A 19 -9.37 -25.83 -21.49
C VAL A 19 -9.14 -25.29 -22.91
N ASP A 20 -7.97 -25.50 -23.50
CA ASP A 20 -7.69 -25.16 -24.90
C ASP A 20 -8.55 -26.00 -25.85
N VAL A 21 -8.72 -27.29 -25.58
CA VAL A 21 -9.61 -28.17 -26.37
C VAL A 21 -11.08 -27.73 -26.24
N LEU A 22 -11.54 -27.47 -25.01
CA LEU A 22 -12.91 -27.01 -24.74
C LEU A 22 -13.18 -25.65 -25.36
N SER A 23 -12.24 -24.70 -25.24
CA SER A 23 -12.36 -23.37 -25.83
C SER A 23 -12.35 -23.46 -27.36
N ASN A 24 -11.50 -24.29 -27.97
CA ASN A 24 -11.52 -24.53 -29.40
C ASN A 24 -12.82 -25.18 -29.90
N ALA A 25 -13.43 -26.08 -29.11
CA ALA A 25 -14.74 -26.64 -29.41
C ALA A 25 -15.85 -25.56 -29.31
N LEU A 26 -15.82 -24.75 -28.25
CA LEU A 26 -16.74 -23.62 -28.03
C LEU A 26 -16.66 -22.59 -29.15
N ARG A 27 -15.46 -22.28 -29.64
CA ARG A 27 -15.20 -21.38 -30.79
C ARG A 27 -15.90 -21.83 -32.06
N ARG A 28 -16.10 -23.14 -32.26
CA ARG A 28 -16.81 -23.68 -33.43
C ARG A 28 -18.33 -23.57 -33.32
N THR A 29 -18.86 -23.39 -32.12
CA THR A 29 -20.31 -23.42 -31.84
C THR A 29 -20.94 -22.08 -31.47
N LYS A 30 -20.15 -21.02 -31.17
CA LYS A 30 -20.66 -19.69 -30.80
C LYS A 30 -20.20 -18.59 -31.79
N PRO A 31 -20.96 -17.47 -31.92
CA PRO A 31 -20.64 -16.38 -32.85
C PRO A 31 -19.26 -15.73 -32.57
N ALA A 32 -18.68 -15.17 -33.64
CA ALA A 32 -17.27 -14.80 -33.80
C ALA A 32 -16.66 -13.86 -32.74
N ASN A 33 -17.45 -13.17 -31.92
CA ASN A 33 -16.95 -12.19 -30.95
C ASN A 33 -16.22 -12.82 -29.75
N LEU A 34 -16.52 -14.08 -29.41
CA LEU A 34 -15.78 -14.85 -28.41
C LEU A 34 -14.60 -15.64 -29.01
N ALA A 35 -14.44 -15.61 -30.34
CA ALA A 35 -13.47 -16.45 -31.03
C ALA A 35 -12.00 -16.03 -30.81
N ASN A 36 -11.76 -14.84 -30.26
CA ASN A 36 -10.42 -14.32 -30.01
C ASN A 36 -10.03 -14.22 -28.53
N GLU A 37 -10.90 -14.61 -27.59
CA GLU A 37 -10.52 -14.68 -26.19
C GLU A 37 -9.82 -16.01 -25.88
N GLY A 38 -8.57 -15.94 -25.42
CA GLY A 38 -7.84 -17.09 -24.89
C GLY A 38 -8.23 -17.31 -23.44
N VAL A 39 -8.68 -18.52 -23.09
CA VAL A 39 -8.94 -18.89 -21.70
C VAL A 39 -7.66 -19.44 -21.10
N PHE A 40 -7.01 -18.65 -20.23
CA PHE A 40 -5.77 -19.05 -19.58
C PHE A 40 -6.05 -19.62 -18.17
N VAL A 41 -5.53 -20.81 -17.92
CA VAL A 41 -5.44 -21.47 -16.62
C VAL A 41 -4.13 -21.05 -15.97
N SER A 42 -4.21 -19.99 -15.16
CA SER A 42 -3.14 -19.68 -14.22
C SER A 42 -3.35 -20.50 -12.94
N PRO A 43 -2.27 -21.00 -12.30
CA PRO A 43 -2.36 -21.42 -10.91
C PRO A 43 -3.00 -20.28 -10.10
N GLY A 44 -4.09 -20.58 -9.37
CA GLY A 44 -4.70 -19.66 -8.41
C GLY A 44 -3.79 -19.44 -7.19
N GLY A 45 -2.80 -20.32 -7.01
CA GLY A 45 -1.68 -20.08 -6.11
C GLY A 45 -0.90 -18.83 -6.54
N VAL A 46 -0.55 -18.01 -5.56
CA VAL A 46 0.19 -16.76 -5.71
C VAL A 46 1.32 -16.92 -6.74
N ASN A 47 1.24 -16.19 -7.86
CA ASN A 47 2.29 -16.15 -8.89
C ASN A 47 3.65 -15.99 -8.19
N PRO A 48 4.67 -16.82 -8.44
CA PRO A 48 5.94 -16.78 -7.69
C PRO A 48 6.63 -15.41 -7.73
N LYS A 49 6.41 -14.60 -8.78
CA LYS A 49 6.83 -13.19 -8.79
C LYS A 49 6.02 -12.33 -7.82
N LYS A 50 4.69 -12.44 -7.82
CA LYS A 50 3.81 -11.80 -6.81
C LYS A 50 4.07 -12.31 -5.40
N GLN A 51 4.45 -13.57 -5.22
CA GLN A 51 4.80 -14.15 -3.92
C GLN A 51 6.11 -13.56 -3.42
N ARG A 52 7.11 -13.41 -4.29
CA ARG A 52 8.36 -12.73 -3.94
C ARG A 52 8.12 -11.26 -3.59
N GLU A 53 7.25 -10.57 -4.33
CA GLU A 53 6.85 -9.19 -4.03
C GLU A 53 6.05 -9.10 -2.71
N LEU A 54 5.12 -10.01 -2.46
CA LEU A 54 4.35 -10.08 -1.21
C LEU A 54 5.23 -10.39 -0.01
N ILE A 55 6.18 -11.33 -0.15
CA ILE A 55 7.16 -11.65 0.89
C ILE A 55 8.09 -10.45 1.11
N ALA A 56 8.59 -9.80 0.05
CA ALA A 56 9.42 -8.61 0.16
C ALA A 56 8.67 -7.45 0.84
N LEU A 57 7.39 -7.24 0.49
CA LEU A 57 6.52 -6.27 1.13
C LEU A 57 6.31 -6.61 2.60
N ALA A 58 6.04 -7.88 2.94
CA ALA A 58 5.90 -8.33 4.32
C ALA A 58 7.19 -8.08 5.12
N PHE A 59 8.36 -8.41 4.58
CA PHE A 59 9.64 -8.10 5.19
C PHE A 59 9.86 -6.59 5.37
N ALA A 60 9.50 -5.78 4.38
CA ALA A 60 9.61 -4.33 4.47
C ALA A 60 8.70 -3.77 5.58
N VAL A 61 7.48 -4.28 5.70
CA VAL A 61 6.54 -3.90 6.77
C VAL A 61 7.07 -4.32 8.14
N ILE A 62 7.55 -5.56 8.30
CA ILE A 62 8.14 -6.04 9.55
C ILE A 62 9.35 -5.19 9.93
N LEU A 63 10.23 -4.87 8.97
CA LEU A 63 11.39 -4.01 9.20
C LEU A 63 10.98 -2.60 9.65
N ALA A 64 9.99 -2.01 8.98
CA ALA A 64 9.47 -0.69 9.33
C ALA A 64 8.85 -0.69 10.75
N VAL A 65 8.01 -1.67 11.08
CA VAL A 65 7.42 -1.83 12.41
C VAL A 65 8.50 -2.04 13.47
N SER A 66 9.53 -2.83 13.17
CA SER A 66 10.65 -3.07 14.08
C SER A 66 11.46 -1.80 14.34
N MET A 67 11.70 -0.97 13.31
CA MET A 67 12.34 0.34 13.48
C MET A 67 11.50 1.26 14.36
N ILE A 68 10.19 1.35 14.11
CA ILE A 68 9.26 2.17 14.91
C ILE A 68 9.28 1.71 16.38
N LEU A 69 9.24 0.40 16.62
CA LEU A 69 9.35 -0.17 17.95
C LEU A 69 10.67 0.22 18.62
N LEU A 70 11.78 0.12 17.90
CA LEU A 70 13.11 0.46 18.41
C LEU A 70 13.23 1.95 18.78
N ILE A 71 12.62 2.83 17.98
CA ILE A 71 12.53 4.28 18.28
C ILE A 71 11.71 4.50 19.56
N ALA A 72 10.53 3.89 19.66
CA ALA A 72 9.67 4.00 20.83
C ALA A 72 10.36 3.48 22.10
N CYS A 73 11.06 2.36 21.99
CA CYS A 73 11.88 1.76 23.04
C CYS A 73 13.02 2.68 23.49
N SER A 74 13.73 3.31 22.55
CA SER A 74 14.80 4.25 22.86
C SER A 74 14.28 5.53 23.55
N ASN A 75 13.11 6.02 23.14
CA ASN A 75 12.42 7.12 23.83
C ASN A 75 12.05 6.75 25.27
N LEU A 76 11.50 5.55 25.47
CA LEU A 76 11.16 5.04 26.80
C LEU A 76 12.41 4.95 27.69
N ALA A 77 13.52 4.43 27.15
CA ALA A 77 14.80 4.37 27.85
C ALA A 77 15.29 5.75 28.27
N SER A 78 15.22 6.75 27.38
CA SER A 78 15.62 8.12 27.65
C SER A 78 14.80 8.75 28.79
N ILE A 79 13.47 8.56 28.79
CA ILE A 79 12.59 9.06 29.85
C ILE A 79 12.88 8.37 31.19
N LEU A 80 13.06 7.05 31.18
CA LEU A 80 13.31 6.28 32.39
C LEU A 80 14.68 6.58 32.99
N LEU A 81 15.71 6.79 32.16
CA LEU A 81 17.02 7.25 32.61
C LEU A 81 16.94 8.64 33.24
N ALA A 82 16.13 9.56 32.67
CA ALA A 82 15.91 10.88 33.27
C ALA A 82 15.20 10.77 34.64
N ARG A 83 14.17 9.91 34.75
CA ARG A 83 13.48 9.64 36.02
C ARG A 83 14.39 8.98 37.06
N ALA A 84 15.26 8.07 36.64
CA ALA A 84 16.20 7.39 37.52
C ALA A 84 17.17 8.40 38.18
N VAL A 85 17.63 9.42 37.45
CA VAL A 85 18.49 10.48 37.99
C VAL A 85 17.76 11.28 39.08
N VAL A 86 16.49 11.63 38.88
CA VAL A 86 15.69 12.35 39.89
C VAL A 86 15.44 11.47 41.13
N ARG A 87 15.18 10.17 40.94
CA ARG A 87 14.92 9.22 42.03
C ARG A 87 16.18 8.69 42.73
N ARG A 88 17.40 9.04 42.26
CA ARG A 88 18.66 8.57 42.87
C ARG A 88 18.78 8.93 44.35
N ARG A 89 18.40 10.15 44.73
CA ARG A 89 18.51 10.64 46.12
C ARG A 89 17.60 9.85 47.07
N GLU A 90 16.37 9.59 46.64
CA GLU A 90 15.39 8.77 47.38
C GLU A 90 15.87 7.32 47.54
N ILE A 91 16.37 6.71 46.45
CA ILE A 91 16.90 5.33 46.47
C ILE A 91 18.12 5.23 47.39
N GLY A 92 19.02 6.24 47.35
CA GLY A 92 20.18 6.32 48.23
C GLY A 92 19.81 6.35 49.71
N VAL A 93 18.81 7.16 50.10
CA VAL A 93 18.30 7.23 51.48
C VAL A 93 17.68 5.90 51.92
N ARG A 94 16.92 5.22 51.04
CA ARG A 94 16.34 3.90 51.36
C ARG A 94 17.40 2.83 51.55
N LEU A 95 18.44 2.82 50.73
CA LEU A 95 19.57 1.90 50.85
C LEU A 95 20.36 2.16 52.14
N SER A 96 20.57 3.42 52.53
CA SER A 96 21.25 3.76 53.80
C SER A 96 20.43 3.40 55.04
N LEU A 97 19.09 3.35 54.92
CA LEU A 97 18.18 2.84 55.96
C LEU A 97 18.10 1.30 56.00
N GLY A 98 18.91 0.59 55.21
CA GLY A 98 19.00 -0.87 55.23
C GLY A 98 18.01 -1.59 54.30
N ALA A 99 17.33 -0.89 53.39
CA ALA A 99 16.47 -1.55 52.41
C ALA A 99 17.30 -2.46 51.48
N SER A 100 16.83 -3.68 51.23
CA SER A 100 17.50 -4.60 50.32
C SER A 100 17.39 -4.13 48.87
N ARG A 101 18.46 -4.31 48.07
CA ARG A 101 18.47 -3.97 46.64
C ARG A 101 17.34 -4.68 45.87
N SER A 102 17.03 -5.91 46.25
CA SER A 102 15.90 -6.68 45.71
C SER A 102 14.56 -5.97 45.90
N ARG A 103 14.29 -5.40 47.09
CA ARG A 103 13.03 -4.70 47.36
C ARG A 103 12.86 -3.46 46.47
N VAL A 104 13.93 -2.72 46.25
CA VAL A 104 13.93 -1.54 45.36
C VAL A 104 13.71 -1.96 43.89
N VAL A 105 14.36 -3.02 43.44
CA VAL A 105 14.22 -3.54 42.06
C VAL A 105 12.81 -4.07 41.82
N SER A 106 12.25 -4.86 42.75
CA SER A 106 10.88 -5.37 42.65
C SER A 106 9.85 -4.24 42.58
N GLN A 107 10.01 -3.18 43.38
CA GLN A 107 9.11 -2.03 43.35
C GLN A 107 9.11 -1.34 41.97
N LEU A 108 10.29 -1.06 41.41
CA LEU A 108 10.42 -0.41 40.10
C LEU A 108 9.90 -1.28 38.95
N LEU A 109 10.10 -2.60 39.05
CA LEU A 109 9.53 -3.57 38.10
C LEU A 109 8.01 -3.60 38.18
N THR A 110 7.42 -3.59 39.38
CA THR A 110 5.96 -3.56 39.54
C THR A 110 5.35 -2.26 39.00
N GLU A 111 5.99 -1.11 39.20
CA GLU A 111 5.54 0.16 38.65
C GLU A 111 5.59 0.16 37.11
N SER A 112 6.64 -0.46 36.54
CA SER A 112 6.79 -0.58 35.09
C SER A 112 5.78 -1.56 34.47
N MET A 113 5.52 -2.70 35.13
CA MET A 113 4.52 -3.68 34.70
C MET A 113 3.10 -3.14 34.79
N LEU A 114 2.79 -2.39 35.85
CA LEU A 114 1.49 -1.76 36.04
C LEU A 114 1.17 -0.75 34.93
N LEU A 115 2.18 -0.11 34.34
CA LEU A 115 2.01 0.77 33.18
C LEU A 115 2.01 0.01 31.85
N ALA A 116 2.85 -1.02 31.71
CA ALA A 116 3.02 -1.77 30.46
C ALA A 116 1.78 -2.59 30.09
N LEU A 117 1.13 -3.25 31.05
CA LEU A 117 -0.05 -4.09 30.81
C LEU A 117 -1.25 -3.32 30.25
N PRO A 118 -1.73 -2.22 30.89
CA PRO A 118 -2.84 -1.45 30.34
C PRO A 118 -2.48 -0.76 29.02
N SER A 119 -1.22 -0.34 28.84
CA SER A 119 -0.76 0.20 27.56
C SER A 119 -0.85 -0.84 26.43
N GLY A 120 -0.45 -2.09 26.70
CA GLY A 120 -0.55 -3.19 25.75
C GLY A 120 -2.00 -3.53 25.41
N ALA A 121 -2.89 -3.57 26.42
CA ALA A 121 -4.32 -3.80 26.21
C ALA A 121 -4.97 -2.70 25.36
N LEU A 122 -4.68 -1.42 25.67
CA LEU A 122 -5.17 -0.28 24.89
C LEU A 122 -4.61 -0.29 23.45
N GLY A 123 -3.33 -0.66 23.28
CA GLY A 123 -2.71 -0.79 21.96
C GLY A 123 -3.38 -1.86 21.09
N LEU A 124 -3.70 -3.02 21.67
CA LEU A 124 -4.44 -4.09 20.98
C LEU A 124 -5.85 -3.66 20.59
N LEU A 125 -6.56 -2.98 21.50
CA LEU A 125 -7.90 -2.47 21.23
C LEU A 125 -7.91 -1.43 20.10
N PHE A 126 -6.94 -0.51 20.13
CA PHE A 126 -6.77 0.50 19.09
C PHE A 126 -6.41 -0.13 17.74
N SER A 127 -5.52 -1.13 17.73
CA SER A 127 -5.17 -1.88 16.53
C SER A 127 -6.37 -2.55 15.89
N TYR A 128 -7.23 -3.20 16.70
CA TYR A 128 -8.46 -3.82 16.22
C TYR A 128 -9.42 -2.80 15.61
N TRP A 129 -9.66 -1.69 16.30
CA TRP A 129 -10.58 -0.65 15.83
C TRP A 129 -10.08 -0.01 14.53
N LEU A 130 -8.77 0.24 14.43
CA LEU A 130 -8.16 0.81 13.24
C LEU A 130 -8.22 -0.16 12.05
N ALA A 131 -7.92 -1.44 12.26
CA ALA A 131 -8.02 -2.47 11.22
C ALA A 131 -9.45 -2.59 10.67
N LYS A 132 -10.45 -2.59 11.57
CA LYS A 132 -11.86 -2.63 11.18
C LYS A 132 -12.28 -1.38 10.39
N SER A 133 -11.85 -0.21 10.85
CA SER A 133 -12.15 1.07 10.17
C SER A 133 -11.51 1.14 8.79
N LEU A 134 -10.27 0.66 8.67
CA LEU A 134 -9.54 0.63 7.41
C LEU A 134 -10.15 -0.36 6.41
N ALA A 135 -10.63 -1.52 6.87
CA ALA A 135 -11.33 -2.49 6.03
C ALA A 135 -12.60 -1.88 5.39
N VAL A 136 -13.37 -1.11 6.16
CA VAL A 136 -14.56 -0.39 5.66
C VAL A 136 -14.18 0.68 4.63
N LEU A 137 -13.04 1.35 4.81
CA LEU A 137 -12.61 2.44 3.93
C LEU A 137 -11.99 1.95 2.60
N LEU A 138 -11.23 0.85 2.64
CA LEU A 138 -10.48 0.36 1.46
C LEU A 138 -11.26 -0.64 0.61
N VAL A 139 -12.20 -1.40 1.19
CA VAL A 139 -12.91 -2.46 0.47
C VAL A 139 -14.40 -2.15 0.44
N SER A 140 -14.86 -1.57 -0.65
CA SER A 140 -16.30 -1.45 -0.98
C SER A 140 -16.84 -2.79 -1.49
N GLY A 141 -16.76 -3.86 -0.67
CA GLY A 141 -17.25 -5.18 -1.02
C GLY A 141 -17.31 -6.14 0.18
N PRO A 142 -18.34 -6.99 0.28
CA PRO A 142 -18.44 -7.97 1.37
C PRO A 142 -17.36 -9.04 1.20
N GLY A 143 -16.46 -9.21 2.17
CA GLY A 143 -15.50 -10.33 2.18
C GLY A 143 -14.13 -10.09 2.80
N PHE A 144 -13.76 -8.84 3.14
CA PHE A 144 -12.51 -8.58 3.88
C PHE A 144 -12.78 -8.54 5.38
N GLU A 145 -12.95 -9.71 5.98
CA GLU A 145 -12.83 -9.83 7.43
C GLU A 145 -11.34 -9.83 7.77
N VAL A 146 -10.92 -8.95 8.69
CA VAL A 146 -9.58 -9.04 9.30
C VAL A 146 -9.74 -10.00 10.48
N PRO A 147 -9.44 -11.30 10.33
CA PRO A 147 -9.59 -12.23 11.43
C PRO A 147 -8.67 -11.80 12.55
N LEU A 148 -9.22 -11.73 13.77
CA LEU A 148 -8.44 -11.49 14.96
C LEU A 148 -7.64 -12.77 15.26
N ASP A 149 -6.43 -12.87 14.71
CA ASP A 149 -5.58 -14.03 14.96
C ASP A 149 -5.00 -13.95 16.39
N HIS A 150 -5.27 -14.97 17.20
CA HIS A 150 -4.68 -15.18 18.52
C HIS A 150 -3.15 -15.04 18.52
N ARG A 151 -2.47 -15.38 17.42
CA ARG A 151 -1.02 -15.22 17.27
C ARG A 151 -0.57 -13.76 17.32
N VAL A 152 -1.37 -12.84 16.76
CA VAL A 152 -1.09 -11.40 16.76
C VAL A 152 -1.29 -10.83 18.17
N ILE A 153 -2.35 -11.27 18.87
CA ILE A 153 -2.60 -10.89 20.26
C ILE A 153 -1.46 -11.37 21.17
N LEU A 154 -1.06 -12.64 21.03
CA LEU A 154 0.04 -13.21 21.79
C LEU A 154 1.35 -12.47 21.51
N TYR A 155 1.64 -12.19 20.24
CA TYR A 155 2.82 -11.42 19.85
C TYR A 155 2.82 -10.03 20.50
N GLY A 156 1.72 -9.28 20.42
CA GLY A 156 1.60 -7.97 21.05
C GLY A 156 1.77 -8.02 22.57
N MET A 157 1.18 -9.02 23.23
CA MET A 157 1.30 -9.22 24.66
C MET A 157 2.74 -9.54 25.10
N VAL A 158 3.41 -10.46 24.38
CA VAL A 158 4.83 -10.81 24.61
C VAL A 158 5.70 -9.57 24.43
N LEU A 159 5.44 -8.76 23.39
CA LEU A 159 6.18 -7.54 23.12
C LEU A 159 6.00 -6.48 24.23
N SER A 160 4.78 -6.29 24.73
CA SER A 160 4.49 -5.37 25.85
C SER A 160 5.16 -5.81 27.15
N VAL A 161 5.16 -7.11 27.45
CA VAL A 161 5.84 -7.65 28.63
C VAL A 161 7.35 -7.53 28.47
N ALA A 162 7.90 -7.91 27.32
CA ALA A 162 9.34 -7.85 27.04
C ALA A 162 9.86 -6.41 27.12
N THR A 163 9.13 -5.44 26.56
CA THR A 163 9.49 -4.03 26.64
C THR A 163 9.40 -3.51 28.08
N GLY A 164 8.28 -3.75 28.78
CA GLY A 164 8.13 -3.34 30.17
C GLY A 164 9.19 -3.94 31.10
N PHE A 165 9.58 -5.20 30.87
CA PHE A 165 10.61 -5.87 31.65
C PHE A 165 12.01 -5.33 31.34
N SER A 166 12.36 -5.22 30.06
CA SER A 166 13.67 -4.71 29.63
C SER A 166 13.91 -3.28 30.10
N PHE A 167 12.89 -2.43 29.99
CA PHE A 167 12.98 -1.02 30.38
C PHE A 167 12.73 -0.77 31.87
N GLY A 168 12.04 -1.65 32.59
CA GLY A 168 11.96 -1.58 34.06
C GLY A 168 13.23 -2.05 34.76
N LEU A 169 13.91 -3.07 34.20
CA LEU A 169 15.11 -3.67 34.78
C LEU A 169 16.36 -2.80 34.58
N ALA A 170 16.53 -2.20 33.40
CA ALA A 170 17.68 -1.36 33.07
C ALA A 170 17.92 -0.19 34.07
N PRO A 171 16.94 0.67 34.40
CA PRO A 171 17.11 1.75 35.38
C PRO A 171 17.23 1.23 36.82
N ALA A 172 16.57 0.11 37.16
CA ALA A 172 16.65 -0.49 38.49
C ALA A 172 18.07 -1.01 38.79
N LEU A 173 18.72 -1.63 37.79
CA LEU A 173 20.13 -2.04 37.88
C LEU A 173 21.08 -0.84 37.86
N ALA A 174 20.81 0.18 37.03
CA ALA A 174 21.64 1.38 36.96
C ALA A 174 21.59 2.21 38.25
N ALA A 175 20.45 2.24 38.96
CA ALA A 175 20.29 2.94 40.23
C ALA A 175 20.95 2.21 41.42
N THR A 176 21.08 0.88 41.33
CA THR A 176 21.66 0.05 42.41
C THR A 176 23.17 -0.21 42.25
N LYS A 177 23.73 -0.09 41.03
CA LYS A 177 25.16 -0.25 40.75
C LYS A 177 26.02 0.99 41.02
N THR A 178 25.45 2.19 41.06
CA THR A 178 26.25 3.38 41.38
C THR A 178 26.61 3.40 42.86
N ASP A 179 27.88 3.12 43.12
CA ASP A 179 28.53 3.24 44.41
C ASP A 179 28.22 4.61 45.04
N LEU A 180 27.55 4.60 46.20
CA LEU A 180 27.13 5.81 46.92
C LEU A 180 28.32 6.74 47.20
N ALA A 181 29.53 6.18 47.30
CA ALA A 181 30.77 6.93 47.51
C ALA A 181 31.14 7.82 46.31
N GLN A 182 30.95 7.37 45.06
CA GLN A 182 31.32 8.16 43.89
C GLN A 182 30.30 9.27 43.56
N ALA A 183 29.03 9.10 43.94
CA ALA A 183 27.99 10.10 43.68
C ALA A 183 28.13 11.35 44.58
N LEU A 184 28.50 11.17 45.84
CA LEU A 184 28.76 12.27 46.78
C LEU A 184 30.06 13.04 46.45
N HIS A 185 31.09 12.36 45.91
CA HIS A 185 32.31 13.03 45.45
C HIS A 185 32.17 13.72 44.08
N ALA A 186 31.26 13.27 43.21
CA ALA A 186 31.06 13.87 41.89
C ALA A 186 30.34 15.23 41.91
N GLU A 187 29.49 15.49 42.91
CA GLU A 187 28.85 16.80 43.09
C GLU A 187 29.80 17.86 43.67
N GLY A 188 30.88 17.45 44.36
CA GLY A 188 31.87 18.37 44.95
C GLY A 188 33.07 18.75 44.06
N LEU A 189 33.33 18.02 42.97
CA LEU A 189 34.55 18.17 42.15
C LEU A 189 34.27 18.42 40.66
N SER A 190 33.10 18.95 40.31
CA SER A 190 32.75 19.31 38.93
C SER A 190 33.47 20.58 38.46
N GLY A 191 34.80 20.50 38.39
CA GLY A 191 35.69 21.57 37.99
C GLY A 191 37.00 21.06 37.40
N THR A 192 37.02 19.96 36.61
CA THR A 192 38.20 19.63 35.77
C THR A 192 37.81 19.05 34.41
N THR A 193 38.16 19.82 33.37
CA THR A 193 38.63 19.47 32.02
C THR A 193 38.74 17.97 31.63
N ARG A 194 37.61 17.26 31.46
CA ARG A 194 37.53 16.13 30.51
C ARG A 194 36.84 16.58 29.23
N SER A 195 37.59 16.46 28.12
CA SER A 195 37.29 16.92 26.75
C SER A 195 35.80 17.03 26.40
N ARG A 196 35.37 18.26 26.08
CA ARG A 196 34.01 18.65 25.67
C ARG A 196 33.43 17.80 24.53
N SER A 197 34.29 17.16 23.72
CA SER A 197 33.93 16.27 22.62
C SER A 197 33.42 14.89 23.08
N GLN A 198 34.02 14.27 24.10
CA GLN A 198 33.60 12.94 24.58
C GLN A 198 32.30 12.96 25.40
N ARG A 199 31.88 14.13 25.89
CA ARG A 199 30.59 14.29 26.60
C ARG A 199 29.40 14.25 25.63
N ILE A 200 29.56 14.75 24.40
CA ILE A 200 28.50 14.81 23.38
C ILE A 200 28.13 13.40 22.91
N TRP A 201 29.12 12.52 22.71
CA TRP A 201 28.93 11.12 22.32
C TRP A 201 28.74 10.15 23.50
N SER A 202 28.40 10.66 24.69
CA SER A 202 28.05 9.78 25.80
C SER A 202 26.85 8.90 25.40
N PRO A 203 26.82 7.60 25.78
CA PRO A 203 25.75 6.68 25.37
C PRO A 203 24.35 7.19 25.77
N ARG A 204 24.26 8.01 26.83
CA ARG A 204 23.04 8.71 27.25
C ARG A 204 22.59 9.79 26.25
N ASN A 205 23.51 10.59 25.72
CA ASN A 205 23.17 11.63 24.74
C ASN A 205 22.80 11.01 23.39
N VAL A 206 23.47 9.93 22.99
CA VAL A 206 23.11 9.16 21.77
C VAL A 206 21.69 8.60 21.88
N LEU A 207 21.33 8.04 23.04
CA LEU A 207 19.97 7.54 23.31
C LEU A 207 18.88 8.64 23.20
N VAL A 208 19.23 9.90 23.43
CA VAL A 208 18.30 11.04 23.34
C VAL A 208 18.26 11.64 21.94
N ILE A 209 19.42 11.82 21.29
CA ILE A 209 19.55 12.53 20.01
C ILE A 209 19.05 11.66 18.85
N VAL A 210 19.39 10.37 18.82
CA VAL A 210 19.03 9.47 17.70
C VAL A 210 17.51 9.38 17.52
N PRO A 211 16.70 9.10 18.56
CA PRO A 211 15.25 9.03 18.39
C PRO A 211 14.62 10.36 18.00
N LEU A 212 15.15 11.48 18.50
CA LEU A 212 14.65 12.81 18.17
C LEU A 212 14.89 13.14 16.69
N ALA A 213 16.09 12.83 16.19
CA ALA A 213 16.45 13.00 14.79
C ALA A 213 15.58 12.10 13.87
N VAL A 214 15.39 10.84 14.25
CA VAL A 214 14.55 9.91 13.48
C VAL A 214 13.07 10.33 13.50
N SER A 215 12.56 10.82 14.63
CA SER A 215 11.20 11.35 14.73
C SER A 215 11.00 12.57 13.83
N MET A 216 11.98 13.48 13.79
CA MET A 216 11.96 14.62 12.87
C MET A 216 12.01 14.17 11.39
N MET A 217 12.83 13.18 11.06
CA MET A 217 12.92 12.63 9.70
C MET A 217 11.60 11.98 9.27
N LEU A 218 10.97 11.18 10.14
CA LEU A 218 9.64 10.58 9.89
C LEU A 218 8.57 11.66 9.71
N LEU A 219 8.58 12.71 10.54
CA LEU A 219 7.64 13.81 10.43
C LEU A 219 7.82 14.58 9.11
N MET A 220 9.06 14.82 8.69
CA MET A 220 9.35 15.41 7.37
C MET A 220 8.85 14.51 6.23
N GLY A 221 9.09 13.20 6.31
CA GLY A 221 8.60 12.22 5.33
C GLY A 221 7.07 12.19 5.24
N ALA A 222 6.38 12.16 6.38
CA ALA A 222 4.93 12.24 6.45
C ALA A 222 4.40 13.56 5.88
N GLY A 223 5.01 14.70 6.23
CA GLY A 223 4.68 16.01 5.69
C GLY A 223 4.87 16.09 4.17
N LEU A 224 5.95 15.50 3.65
CA LEU A 224 6.19 15.40 2.21
C LEU A 224 5.15 14.51 1.52
N MET A 225 4.75 13.40 2.14
CA MET A 225 3.73 12.52 1.61
C MET A 225 2.37 13.21 1.56
N VAL A 226 1.97 13.89 2.65
CA VAL A 226 0.75 14.72 2.68
C VAL A 226 0.81 15.80 1.60
N ARG A 227 1.95 16.49 1.45
CA ARG A 227 2.15 17.50 0.42
C ARG A 227 2.07 16.91 -1.00
N THR A 228 2.59 15.70 -1.20
CA THR A 228 2.53 14.99 -2.49
C THR A 228 1.09 14.62 -2.83
N VAL A 229 0.35 14.07 -1.86
CA VAL A 229 -1.07 13.75 -2.03
C VAL A 229 -1.87 15.03 -2.30
N GLN A 230 -1.66 16.10 -1.53
CA GLN A 230 -2.29 17.39 -1.77
C GLN A 230 -1.96 17.94 -3.15
N ARG A 231 -0.70 17.85 -3.60
CA ARG A 231 -0.33 18.24 -4.97
C ARG A 231 -1.06 17.39 -6.00
N MET A 232 -1.15 16.07 -5.82
CA MET A 232 -1.91 15.23 -6.74
C MET A 232 -3.40 15.62 -6.79
N TYR A 233 -4.02 15.92 -5.65
CA TYR A 233 -5.41 16.37 -5.60
C TYR A 233 -5.61 17.78 -6.20
N LEU A 234 -4.69 18.72 -5.93
CA LEU A 234 -4.80 20.12 -6.37
C LEU A 234 -4.33 20.34 -7.81
N SER A 235 -3.39 19.54 -8.32
CA SER A 235 -2.93 19.62 -9.70
C SER A 235 -4.03 19.25 -10.69
N GLY A 236 -5.12 18.62 -10.21
CA GLY A 236 -6.29 18.27 -11.00
C GLY A 236 -5.96 17.32 -12.16
N PRO A 237 -6.98 16.70 -12.78
CA PRO A 237 -6.81 16.11 -14.09
C PRO A 237 -6.45 17.18 -15.12
N ALA A 238 -5.74 16.79 -16.18
CA ALA A 238 -5.41 17.67 -17.31
C ALA A 238 -6.63 18.08 -18.16
N PHE A 239 -7.84 17.83 -17.68
CA PHE A 239 -9.12 18.13 -18.33
C PHE A 239 -10.14 18.67 -17.33
N ASP A 240 -11.08 19.49 -17.80
CA ASP A 240 -12.06 20.16 -16.95
C ASP A 240 -13.13 19.18 -16.45
N THR A 241 -13.12 18.88 -15.14
CA THR A 241 -14.12 18.02 -14.49
C THR A 241 -15.36 18.78 -14.01
N SER A 242 -15.36 20.12 -14.01
CA SER A 242 -16.44 20.92 -13.42
C SER A 242 -17.78 20.79 -14.16
N ARG A 243 -17.72 20.42 -15.45
CA ARG A 243 -18.88 20.27 -16.34
C ARG A 243 -19.10 18.85 -16.84
N LEU A 244 -18.38 17.88 -16.27
CA LEU A 244 -18.46 16.48 -16.66
C LEU A 244 -19.32 15.70 -15.65
N ILE A 245 -20.41 15.12 -16.15
CA ILE A 245 -21.24 14.19 -15.38
C ILE A 245 -20.97 12.78 -15.90
N GLY A 246 -20.45 11.93 -15.02
CA GLY A 246 -20.25 10.52 -15.30
C GLY A 246 -21.40 9.67 -14.78
N MET A 247 -21.89 8.75 -15.59
CA MET A 247 -22.84 7.72 -15.18
C MET A 247 -22.30 6.36 -15.59
N SER A 248 -22.37 5.38 -14.68
CA SER A 248 -21.86 4.03 -14.92
C SER A 248 -22.99 3.02 -14.83
N PHE A 249 -23.02 2.08 -15.77
CA PHE A 249 -24.00 1.01 -15.83
C PHE A 249 -23.28 -0.31 -16.09
N ARG A 250 -23.70 -1.37 -15.39
CA ARG A 250 -23.22 -2.73 -15.65
C ARG A 250 -24.34 -3.54 -16.31
N LEU A 251 -24.53 -3.31 -17.62
CA LEU A 251 -25.60 -3.93 -18.41
C LEU A 251 -25.43 -5.45 -18.55
N SER A 252 -24.20 -5.96 -18.57
CA SER A 252 -23.92 -7.40 -18.65
C SER A 252 -24.47 -8.18 -17.45
N LEU A 253 -24.46 -7.57 -16.25
CA LEU A 253 -25.04 -8.18 -15.04
C LEU A 253 -26.57 -8.22 -15.06
N GLN A 254 -27.20 -7.46 -15.96
CA GLN A 254 -28.65 -7.40 -16.12
C GLN A 254 -29.16 -8.29 -17.26
N GLY A 255 -28.28 -9.13 -17.85
CA GLY A 255 -28.66 -10.07 -18.91
C GLY A 255 -28.81 -9.45 -20.30
N TYR A 256 -28.27 -8.24 -20.52
CA TYR A 256 -28.22 -7.63 -21.84
C TYR A 256 -27.15 -8.30 -22.72
N ASP A 257 -27.53 -8.61 -23.95
CA ASP A 257 -26.62 -9.09 -24.99
C ASP A 257 -25.87 -7.91 -25.65
N GLU A 258 -24.78 -8.16 -26.39
CA GLU A 258 -23.95 -7.11 -26.99
C GLU A 258 -24.74 -6.22 -27.96
N ALA A 259 -25.58 -6.83 -28.82
CA ALA A 259 -26.41 -6.10 -29.77
C ALA A 259 -27.43 -5.18 -29.07
N ARG A 260 -28.10 -5.70 -28.02
CA ARG A 260 -29.05 -4.92 -27.21
C ARG A 260 -28.35 -3.83 -26.40
N THR A 261 -27.12 -4.08 -25.96
CA THR A 261 -26.30 -3.08 -25.26
C THR A 261 -25.95 -1.93 -26.20
N ARG A 262 -25.56 -2.21 -27.45
CA ARG A 262 -25.26 -1.19 -28.46
C ARG A 262 -26.49 -0.36 -28.81
N GLU A 263 -27.64 -1.00 -29.02
CA GLU A 263 -28.91 -0.31 -29.29
C GLU A 263 -29.34 0.57 -28.11
N PHE A 264 -29.18 0.08 -26.88
CA PHE A 264 -29.46 0.86 -25.67
C PHE A 264 -28.53 2.08 -25.56
N GLN A 265 -27.23 1.91 -25.80
CA GLN A 265 -26.24 2.99 -25.77
C GLN A 265 -26.56 4.07 -26.82
N GLU A 266 -26.89 3.69 -28.05
CA GLU A 266 -27.27 4.66 -29.10
C GLU A 266 -28.56 5.41 -28.75
N ASN A 267 -29.61 4.71 -28.32
CA ASN A 267 -30.85 5.35 -27.88
C ASN A 267 -30.64 6.30 -26.70
N LEU A 268 -29.80 5.90 -25.74
CA LEU A 268 -29.47 6.72 -24.57
C LEU A 268 -28.70 7.99 -24.99
N ARG A 269 -27.72 7.84 -25.90
CA ARG A 269 -26.93 8.95 -26.45
C ARG A 269 -27.83 9.97 -27.14
N GLU A 270 -28.77 9.52 -27.97
CA GLU A 270 -29.70 10.41 -28.67
C GLU A 270 -30.64 11.14 -27.70
N ARG A 271 -31.19 10.43 -26.72
CA ARG A 271 -32.10 11.04 -25.73
C ARG A 271 -31.40 12.07 -24.87
N ILE A 272 -30.22 11.76 -24.33
CA ILE A 272 -29.44 12.68 -23.50
C ILE A 272 -28.93 13.85 -24.34
N GLY A 273 -28.47 13.59 -25.57
CA GLY A 273 -27.99 14.64 -26.47
C GLY A 273 -29.05 15.67 -26.88
N ARG A 274 -30.34 15.34 -26.76
CA ARG A 274 -31.46 16.28 -27.01
C ARG A 274 -31.88 17.08 -25.77
N MET A 275 -31.34 16.78 -24.59
CA MET A 275 -31.70 17.50 -23.37
C MET A 275 -31.09 18.91 -23.35
N PRO A 276 -31.85 19.94 -22.93
CA PRO A 276 -31.31 21.29 -22.78
C PRO A 276 -30.18 21.30 -21.73
N GLY A 277 -29.03 21.87 -22.08
CA GLY A 277 -27.85 21.96 -21.22
C GLY A 277 -26.78 20.88 -21.47
N VAL A 278 -27.05 19.89 -22.33
CA VAL A 278 -26.05 18.88 -22.73
C VAL A 278 -25.31 19.34 -23.98
N SER A 279 -23.98 19.45 -23.91
CA SER A 279 -23.14 19.82 -25.06
C SER A 279 -22.68 18.62 -25.89
N SER A 280 -22.31 17.51 -25.24
CA SER A 280 -21.86 16.29 -25.90
C SER A 280 -22.03 15.09 -24.98
N VAL A 281 -22.18 13.91 -25.59
CA VAL A 281 -22.31 12.62 -24.89
C VAL A 281 -21.28 11.66 -25.46
N ALA A 282 -20.55 10.98 -24.57
CA ALA A 282 -19.58 9.97 -24.93
C ALA A 282 -19.68 8.76 -24.00
N PHE A 283 -19.25 7.61 -24.51
CA PHE A 283 -19.17 6.37 -23.76
C PHE A 283 -17.71 5.95 -23.60
N ALA A 284 -17.42 5.32 -22.47
CA ALA A 284 -16.16 4.66 -22.20
C ALA A 284 -16.44 3.40 -21.39
N SER A 285 -15.66 2.33 -21.62
CA SER A 285 -15.74 1.11 -20.81
C SER A 285 -15.37 1.38 -19.34
N THR A 286 -14.44 2.30 -19.13
CA THR A 286 -14.01 2.75 -17.79
C THR A 286 -14.00 4.27 -17.75
N MET A 287 -14.54 4.87 -16.70
CA MET A 287 -14.53 6.32 -16.56
C MET A 287 -13.10 6.82 -16.29
N PRO A 288 -12.70 7.99 -16.82
CA PRO A 288 -11.44 8.63 -16.42
C PRO A 288 -11.32 8.73 -14.90
N LEU A 289 -10.14 8.43 -14.37
CA LEU A 289 -9.85 8.42 -12.92
C LEU A 289 -10.59 7.34 -12.10
N SER A 290 -11.41 6.50 -12.73
CA SER A 290 -12.01 5.35 -12.04
C SER A 290 -11.05 4.16 -11.98
N HIS A 291 -11.16 3.37 -10.90
CA HIS A 291 -10.40 2.14 -10.73
C HIS A 291 -10.96 1.04 -11.64
N GLY A 292 -10.07 0.29 -12.30
CA GLY A 292 -10.45 -0.92 -13.05
C GLY A 292 -10.22 -0.86 -14.55
N ILE A 293 -9.12 -0.25 -15.00
CA ILE A 293 -8.73 -0.31 -16.42
C ILE A 293 -8.37 -1.77 -16.76
N GLY A 294 -8.80 -2.23 -17.94
CA GLY A 294 -8.51 -3.58 -18.42
C GLY A 294 -7.01 -3.76 -18.65
N TRP A 295 -6.46 -4.89 -18.20
CA TRP A 295 -5.07 -5.25 -18.39
C TRP A 295 -4.95 -6.06 -19.67
N PHE A 296 -4.25 -5.55 -20.68
CA PHE A 296 -4.04 -6.28 -21.93
C PHE A 296 -2.55 -6.53 -22.20
N PRO A 297 -2.17 -7.74 -22.67
CA PRO A 297 -0.81 -7.98 -23.13
C PRO A 297 -0.54 -7.14 -24.38
N LEU A 298 0.45 -6.24 -24.31
CA LEU A 298 0.83 -5.38 -25.43
C LEU A 298 1.79 -6.15 -26.36
N MET A 299 1.43 -6.29 -27.63
CA MET A 299 2.22 -7.03 -28.63
C MET A 299 2.66 -6.10 -29.75
N ILE A 300 3.84 -5.52 -29.62
CA ILE A 300 4.36 -4.55 -30.59
C ILE A 300 5.00 -5.27 -31.78
N GLN A 301 4.50 -4.98 -32.99
CA GLN A 301 5.08 -5.54 -34.21
C GLN A 301 6.54 -5.13 -34.38
N GLY A 302 7.44 -6.11 -34.50
CA GLY A 302 8.89 -5.90 -34.65
C GLY A 302 9.67 -5.79 -33.34
N SER A 303 9.02 -5.90 -32.18
CA SER A 303 9.71 -5.96 -30.90
C SER A 303 10.02 -7.41 -30.52
N ALA A 304 11.29 -7.72 -30.27
CA ALA A 304 11.77 -9.03 -29.81
C ALA A 304 11.28 -9.41 -28.39
N ILE A 305 10.37 -8.63 -27.80
CA ILE A 305 9.65 -8.95 -26.57
C ILE A 305 8.52 -9.93 -26.92
N THR A 306 8.88 -11.06 -27.49
CA THR A 306 7.99 -12.18 -27.75
C THR A 306 8.68 -13.42 -27.20
N THR A 307 7.95 -14.17 -26.38
CA THR A 307 8.32 -15.44 -25.72
C THR A 307 9.02 -15.35 -24.35
N GLY A 308 8.25 -14.96 -23.34
CA GLY A 308 8.59 -15.19 -21.94
C GLY A 308 7.46 -14.70 -21.02
N ASN A 309 7.38 -15.23 -19.80
CA ASN A 309 6.40 -14.93 -18.73
C ASN A 309 6.36 -13.45 -18.25
N SER A 310 6.60 -12.48 -19.14
CA SER A 310 6.78 -11.06 -18.88
C SER A 310 6.36 -10.19 -20.07
N SER A 311 5.28 -10.53 -20.79
CA SER A 311 4.71 -9.59 -21.77
C SER A 311 4.33 -8.30 -21.02
N PRO A 312 4.77 -7.11 -21.49
CA PRO A 312 4.38 -5.86 -20.86
C PRO A 312 2.85 -5.73 -20.95
N HIS A 313 2.23 -5.51 -19.80
CA HIS A 313 0.80 -5.22 -19.75
C HIS A 313 0.62 -3.72 -19.87
N THR A 314 -0.39 -3.29 -20.62
CA THR A 314 -0.83 -1.91 -20.61
C THR A 314 -2.30 -1.85 -20.26
N ASP A 315 -2.65 -0.77 -19.59
CA ASP A 315 -4.02 -0.36 -19.37
C ASP A 315 -4.59 0.14 -20.69
N TYR A 316 -5.78 -0.35 -21.08
CA TYR A 316 -6.51 0.15 -22.25
C TYR A 316 -7.96 0.47 -21.88
N ASN A 317 -8.53 1.41 -22.62
CA ASN A 317 -9.92 1.81 -22.45
C ASN A 317 -10.57 1.91 -23.83
N VAL A 318 -11.77 1.35 -23.98
CA VAL A 318 -12.56 1.47 -25.20
C VAL A 318 -13.49 2.66 -25.04
N VAL A 319 -13.46 3.56 -26.01
CA VAL A 319 -14.16 4.84 -25.94
C VAL A 319 -14.88 5.14 -27.25
N SER A 320 -15.97 5.92 -27.18
CA SER A 320 -16.70 6.38 -28.37
C SER A 320 -15.93 7.47 -29.12
N ALA A 321 -16.30 7.70 -30.38
CA ALA A 321 -15.70 8.74 -31.23
C ALA A 321 -15.73 10.14 -30.60
N SER A 322 -16.82 10.47 -29.89
CA SER A 322 -17.02 11.76 -29.22
C SER A 322 -16.18 11.94 -27.95
N PHE A 323 -15.54 10.90 -27.41
CA PHE A 323 -14.95 10.90 -26.07
C PHE A 323 -13.95 12.03 -25.85
N PHE A 324 -12.92 12.14 -26.69
CA PHE A 324 -11.87 13.15 -26.54
C PHE A 324 -12.41 14.58 -26.68
N GLY A 325 -13.44 14.78 -27.51
CA GLY A 325 -14.14 16.06 -27.62
C GLY A 325 -14.97 16.38 -26.38
N THR A 326 -15.66 15.39 -25.81
CA THR A 326 -16.47 15.55 -24.59
C THR A 326 -15.60 15.87 -23.38
N ILE A 327 -14.48 15.17 -23.19
CA ILE A 327 -13.57 15.44 -22.07
C ILE A 327 -12.60 16.60 -22.35
N GLY A 328 -12.58 17.16 -23.55
CA GLY A 328 -11.71 18.29 -23.90
C GLY A 328 -10.22 17.96 -23.91
N VAL A 329 -9.83 16.70 -24.15
CA VAL A 329 -8.43 16.30 -24.26
C VAL A 329 -7.96 16.45 -25.71
N PRO A 330 -6.99 17.35 -26.00
CA PRO A 330 -6.53 17.57 -27.37
C PRO A 330 -5.68 16.41 -27.87
N VAL A 331 -5.89 16.03 -29.14
CA VAL A 331 -5.02 15.08 -29.84
C VAL A 331 -3.80 15.82 -30.38
N VAL A 332 -2.61 15.42 -29.93
CA VAL A 332 -1.35 16.08 -30.30
C VAL A 332 -0.93 15.72 -31.73
N ARG A 333 -1.13 14.46 -32.14
CA ARG A 333 -0.78 13.93 -33.46
C ARG A 333 -1.74 12.81 -33.87
N GLY A 334 -1.99 12.68 -35.18
CA GLY A 334 -2.88 11.66 -35.74
C GLY A 334 -4.32 12.15 -35.89
N ARG A 335 -5.28 11.21 -35.83
CA ARG A 335 -6.71 11.49 -35.96
C ARG A 335 -7.49 10.94 -34.76
N VAL A 336 -8.63 11.55 -34.46
CA VAL A 336 -9.59 11.03 -33.48
C VAL A 336 -10.31 9.81 -34.07
N PHE A 337 -10.92 9.00 -33.20
CA PHE A 337 -11.87 7.96 -33.61
C PHE A 337 -13.09 8.58 -34.32
N THR A 338 -13.59 7.87 -35.33
CA THR A 338 -14.76 8.23 -36.12
C THR A 338 -15.82 7.14 -35.99
N THR A 339 -17.06 7.42 -36.40
CA THR A 339 -18.15 6.43 -36.40
C THR A 339 -17.88 5.26 -37.37
N ALA A 340 -16.96 5.42 -38.31
CA ALA A 340 -16.52 4.38 -39.22
C ALA A 340 -15.50 3.41 -38.60
N ASP A 341 -14.90 3.76 -37.45
CA ASP A 341 -13.95 2.91 -36.72
C ASP A 341 -14.71 1.94 -35.82
N CYS A 342 -15.49 1.05 -36.42
CA CYS A 342 -16.35 0.09 -35.74
C CYS A 342 -15.92 -1.35 -36.00
N GLU A 343 -16.57 -2.28 -35.32
CA GLU A 343 -16.31 -3.71 -35.47
C GLU A 343 -16.49 -4.16 -36.94
N GLY A 344 -15.41 -4.64 -37.56
CA GLY A 344 -15.35 -4.95 -39.00
C GLY A 344 -14.50 -3.98 -39.83
N SER A 345 -14.13 -2.81 -39.29
CA SER A 345 -13.14 -1.91 -39.90
C SER A 345 -11.71 -2.29 -39.50
N PRO A 346 -10.67 -1.75 -40.17
CA PRO A 346 -9.29 -1.88 -39.70
C PRO A 346 -9.17 -1.39 -38.24
N PRO A 347 -8.51 -2.15 -37.35
CA PRO A 347 -8.39 -1.79 -35.94
C PRO A 347 -7.52 -0.55 -35.79
N VAL A 348 -7.97 0.38 -34.95
CA VAL A 348 -7.27 1.63 -34.66
C VAL A 348 -7.12 1.80 -33.16
N ALA A 349 -5.98 2.33 -32.74
CA ALA A 349 -5.67 2.58 -31.34
C ALA A 349 -5.04 3.95 -31.17
N MET A 350 -5.33 4.61 -30.05
CA MET A 350 -4.64 5.80 -29.60
C MET A 350 -3.78 5.48 -28.38
N VAL A 351 -2.54 5.94 -28.42
CA VAL A 351 -1.55 5.72 -27.36
C VAL A 351 -1.21 7.04 -26.68
N ASN A 352 -0.92 7.00 -25.38
CA ASN A 352 -0.46 8.18 -24.67
C ASN A 352 1.01 8.50 -25.00
N GLN A 353 1.45 9.71 -24.67
CA GLN A 353 2.80 10.17 -24.98
C GLN A 353 3.89 9.35 -24.25
N VAL A 354 3.57 8.79 -23.08
CA VAL A 354 4.51 7.98 -22.29
C VAL A 354 4.79 6.65 -22.98
N LEU A 355 3.76 5.96 -23.46
CA LEU A 355 3.88 4.71 -24.20
C LEU A 355 4.63 4.95 -25.52
N ALA A 356 4.29 6.02 -26.24
CA ALA A 356 4.97 6.39 -27.47
C ALA A 356 6.48 6.60 -27.25
N ARG A 357 6.89 7.38 -26.25
CA ARG A 357 8.31 7.60 -25.92
C ARG A 357 9.04 6.35 -25.45
N ARG A 358 8.33 5.42 -24.79
CA ARG A 358 8.93 4.20 -24.24
C ARG A 358 9.25 3.17 -25.32
N TYR A 359 8.36 3.00 -26.30
CA TYR A 359 8.50 1.95 -27.31
C TYR A 359 8.97 2.43 -28.68
N TRP A 360 8.77 3.71 -28.99
CA TRP A 360 9.26 4.35 -30.20
C TRP A 360 10.04 5.63 -29.87
N PRO A 361 11.15 5.53 -29.10
CA PRO A 361 11.99 6.69 -28.86
C PRO A 361 12.55 7.20 -30.19
N ASN A 362 12.22 8.44 -30.55
CA ASN A 362 12.62 9.11 -31.79
C ASN A 362 12.04 8.52 -33.10
N GLU A 363 11.01 7.65 -33.04
CA GLU A 363 10.30 7.15 -34.21
C GLU A 363 8.85 7.69 -34.26
N GLU A 364 8.27 7.77 -35.46
CA GLU A 364 6.84 8.05 -35.67
C GLU A 364 6.01 6.84 -35.19
N PRO A 365 5.15 7.00 -34.17
CA PRO A 365 4.28 5.91 -33.71
C PRO A 365 3.09 5.67 -34.65
N ILE A 366 2.79 6.62 -35.55
CA ILE A 366 1.67 6.52 -36.49
C ILE A 366 1.98 5.44 -37.54
N GLY A 367 1.04 4.50 -37.73
CA GLY A 367 1.17 3.40 -38.69
C GLY A 367 1.83 2.13 -38.14
N LYS A 368 2.30 2.13 -36.89
CA LYS A 368 2.79 0.93 -36.20
C LYS A 368 1.61 0.07 -35.70
N ARG A 369 1.81 -1.25 -35.57
CA ARG A 369 0.79 -2.19 -35.05
C ARG A 369 1.13 -2.65 -33.63
N ILE A 370 0.11 -2.73 -32.78
CA ILE A 370 0.15 -3.13 -31.37
C ILE A 370 -0.88 -4.20 -31.03
#